data_AF-A0A535WWU6-F1
#
_entry.id   AF-A0A535WWU6-F1
#
_cell.length_a   1.000
_cell.length_b   1.000
_cell.length_c   1.000
_cell.angle_alpha   90.00
_cell.angle_beta   90.00
_cell.angle_gamma   90.00
#
_symmetry.space_group_name_H-M   'P 1'
#
loop_
_entity.id
_entity.type
_entity.pdbx_description
1 polymer ?
#
loop_
_entity_poly.entity_id
_entity_poly.type
_entity_poly.pdbx_seq_one_letter_code
_entity_poly.pdbx_strand_id
1 'polypeptide(L)'
;RRWAAAIEYAGPFREAVIRSLISLRQLTYSPSGAPVAAPTMSLPERVGGDLNWDYRYAWPRDAGIGSGAFMAAGRTAEAQAFLRWLEIASRLTLPRMKVLYTLDGTPGHREREIEGVSGYRASLPVRAANAAAEQHQLDVYGWVVDTGWHLASLGLELDGPSWRMIRSLADFVARSWSQPDAGIWEERGQPRHHVSSKLMAFVALDRATRIARKSGRDLQRAAKWERERQAVRREVHERGWSSTLNSYTASYGSEDLDASLLLVAMSELDDEHPERIKTTIDAVRERLGAGGVLLYRYLPSPDRRPEEGAFLACTFWLVDALARCGRIDEAEQAMAEAVGLGGELGLLAEEMDPSSGEMLGNYPQAMSHSALVAAALSIEAAKASGRRPGSRRKPRAPAA
;
A
#
# COMPACT_ATOMS: atom_id res chain seq x y z
N ARG A 1 -6.05 -1.49 25.37
CA ARG A 1 -7.39 -1.90 25.88
C ARG A 1 -8.46 -0.84 25.62
N ARG A 2 -8.46 0.34 26.27
CA ARG A 2 -9.44 1.42 26.00
C ARG A 2 -9.57 1.77 24.50
N TRP A 3 -8.43 1.91 23.82
CA TRP A 3 -8.39 2.18 22.38
C TRP A 3 -9.11 1.10 21.55
N ALA A 4 -8.79 -0.18 21.80
CA ALA A 4 -9.39 -1.30 21.07
C ALA A 4 -10.89 -1.48 21.33
N ALA A 5 -11.38 -1.08 22.51
CA ALA A 5 -12.81 -1.11 22.83
C ALA A 5 -13.65 -0.12 22.02
N ALA A 6 -13.01 0.86 21.37
CA ALA A 6 -13.65 1.86 20.53
C ALA A 6 -13.43 1.59 19.02
N ILE A 7 -13.11 0.34 18.65
CA ILE A 7 -13.12 -0.13 17.27
C ILE A 7 -14.54 -0.56 16.92
N GLU A 8 -15.11 0.01 15.86
CA GLU A 8 -16.51 -0.23 15.45
C GLU A 8 -16.66 -1.34 14.39
N TYR A 9 -15.58 -2.06 14.08
CA TYR A 9 -15.59 -3.10 13.05
C TYR A 9 -16.38 -4.36 13.47
N ALA A 10 -17.37 -4.73 12.64
CA ALA A 10 -18.23 -5.91 12.82
C ALA A 10 -18.30 -6.79 11.55
N GLY A 11 -17.40 -6.58 10.59
CA GLY A 11 -17.36 -7.31 9.33
C GLY A 11 -16.71 -8.70 9.40
N PRO A 12 -16.52 -9.36 8.25
CA PRO A 12 -15.84 -10.66 8.13
C PRO A 12 -14.43 -10.66 8.75
N PHE A 13 -13.96 -11.82 9.21
CA PHE A 13 -12.61 -11.99 9.78
C PHE A 13 -12.28 -11.01 10.92
N ARG A 14 -13.31 -10.63 11.70
CA ARG A 14 -13.23 -9.59 12.75
C ARG A 14 -12.06 -9.73 13.71
N GLU A 15 -11.75 -10.93 14.17
CA GLU A 15 -10.66 -11.16 15.13
C GLU A 15 -9.30 -10.81 14.52
N ALA A 16 -9.05 -11.22 13.29
CA ALA A 16 -7.84 -10.91 12.55
C ALA A 16 -7.73 -9.40 12.26
N VAL A 17 -8.84 -8.76 11.88
CA VAL A 17 -8.89 -7.30 11.66
C VAL A 17 -8.56 -6.54 12.95
N ILE A 18 -9.18 -6.90 14.08
CA ILE A 18 -8.90 -6.24 15.36
C ILE A 18 -7.46 -6.47 15.81
N ARG A 19 -6.93 -7.68 15.64
CA ARG A 19 -5.52 -7.97 15.91
C ARG A 19 -4.60 -7.07 15.09
N SER A 20 -4.81 -7.00 13.78
CA SER A 20 -4.03 -6.15 12.88
C SER A 20 -4.13 -4.67 13.23
N LEU A 21 -5.32 -4.15 13.53
CA LEU A 21 -5.50 -2.77 13.99
C LEU A 21 -4.74 -2.48 15.30
N ILE A 22 -4.74 -3.43 16.24
CA ILE A 22 -3.95 -3.32 17.47
C ILE A 22 -2.45 -3.32 17.17
N SER A 23 -1.98 -4.18 16.26
CA SER A 23 -0.58 -4.22 15.83
C SER A 23 -0.16 -2.90 15.19
N LEU A 24 -0.93 -2.39 14.23
CA LEU A 24 -0.69 -1.08 13.60
C LEU A 24 -0.65 0.05 14.62
N ARG A 25 -1.54 0.01 15.63
CA ARG A 25 -1.54 1.01 16.70
C ARG A 25 -0.28 0.94 17.57
N GLN A 26 0.26 -0.26 17.81
CA GLN A 26 1.53 -0.44 18.51
C GLN A 26 2.72 -0.03 17.64
N LEU A 27 2.60 -0.15 16.32
CA LEU A 27 3.53 0.38 15.33
C LEU A 27 3.32 1.87 15.05
N THR A 28 2.76 2.63 16.00
CA THR A 28 2.64 4.09 15.90
C THR A 28 3.44 4.73 17.03
N TYR A 29 4.46 5.50 16.68
CA TYR A 29 5.30 6.21 17.64
C TYR A 29 4.49 7.29 18.35
N SER A 30 4.17 7.04 19.62
CA SER A 30 3.23 7.88 20.38
C SER A 30 3.63 9.36 20.50
N PRO A 31 4.91 9.74 20.64
CA PRO A 31 5.30 11.14 20.76
C PRO A 31 4.98 12.02 19.54
N SER A 32 5.13 11.49 18.32
CA SER A 32 4.93 12.26 17.08
C SER A 32 3.69 11.84 16.28
N GLY A 33 3.17 10.63 16.51
CA GLY A 33 2.13 10.02 15.70
C GLY A 33 2.65 9.32 14.44
N ALA A 34 3.97 9.22 14.25
CA ALA A 34 4.59 8.57 13.09
C ALA A 34 4.30 7.06 13.06
N PRO A 35 3.73 6.52 11.97
CA PRO A 35 3.65 5.07 11.78
C PRO A 35 5.03 4.50 11.44
N VAL A 36 5.43 3.40 12.08
CA VAL A 36 6.68 2.68 11.84
C VAL A 36 6.41 1.51 10.89
N ALA A 37 7.25 1.28 9.88
CA ALA A 37 7.08 0.15 8.97
C ALA A 37 7.24 -1.20 9.70
N ALA A 38 8.26 -1.33 10.55
CA ALA A 38 8.39 -2.42 11.52
C ALA A 38 9.32 -2.01 12.68
N PRO A 39 9.26 -2.67 13.85
CA PRO A 39 10.12 -2.34 14.98
C PRO A 39 11.49 -3.05 14.91
N THR A 40 11.80 -3.67 13.76
CA THR A 40 12.97 -4.51 13.54
C THR A 40 13.87 -3.97 12.44
N MET A 41 15.08 -4.50 12.39
CA MET A 41 16.05 -4.26 11.33
C MET A 41 16.84 -5.52 11.05
N SER A 42 17.32 -5.67 9.82
CA SER A 42 18.23 -6.74 9.40
C SER A 42 17.74 -8.15 9.70
N LEU A 43 16.42 -8.35 9.72
CA LEU A 43 15.86 -9.68 9.63
C LEU A 43 15.82 -10.08 8.15
N PRO A 44 16.28 -11.29 7.79
CA PRO A 44 16.51 -11.64 6.40
C PRO A 44 15.22 -12.04 5.67
N GLU A 45 15.03 -11.52 4.46
CA GLU A 45 14.02 -12.02 3.49
C GLU A 45 14.36 -13.45 3.00
N ARG A 46 15.62 -13.88 3.18
CA ARG A 46 16.07 -15.26 3.02
C ARG A 46 17.21 -15.55 4.00
N VAL A 47 17.07 -16.55 4.87
CA VAL A 47 18.11 -16.90 5.85
C VAL A 47 19.45 -17.18 5.16
N GLY A 48 20.51 -16.52 5.63
CA GLY A 48 21.86 -16.55 5.03
C GLY A 48 22.03 -15.65 3.79
N GLY A 49 20.95 -14.99 3.34
CA GLY A 49 20.96 -14.02 2.27
C GLY A 49 21.34 -12.61 2.71
N ASP A 50 21.40 -11.72 1.73
CA ASP A 50 21.84 -10.33 1.84
C ASP A 50 20.70 -9.31 1.75
N LEU A 51 19.45 -9.75 1.69
CA LEU A 51 18.25 -8.90 1.71
C LEU A 51 17.79 -8.68 3.16
N ASN A 52 18.53 -7.81 3.86
CA ASN A 52 18.41 -7.57 5.31
C ASN A 52 18.26 -6.06 5.57
N TRP A 53 17.04 -5.56 5.72
CA TRP A 53 16.73 -4.13 5.71
C TRP A 53 16.36 -3.54 7.08
N ASP A 54 16.62 -2.25 7.31
CA ASP A 54 16.20 -1.53 8.53
C ASP A 54 14.84 -0.85 8.33
N TYR A 55 13.81 -1.32 9.03
CA TYR A 55 12.41 -0.86 8.86
C TYR A 55 11.94 0.04 10.02
N ARG A 56 12.84 0.48 10.89
CA ARG A 56 12.51 1.32 12.07
C ARG A 56 12.23 2.80 11.72
N TYR A 57 11.75 3.04 10.51
CA TYR A 57 11.44 4.35 9.95
C TYR A 57 9.97 4.41 9.54
N ALA A 58 9.53 5.61 9.21
CA ALA A 58 8.19 5.87 8.69
C ALA A 58 8.25 6.05 7.18
N TRP A 59 7.68 5.10 6.44
CA TRP A 59 7.40 5.23 5.01
C TRP A 59 6.03 5.88 4.82
N PRO A 60 5.91 7.02 4.12
CA PRO A 60 4.61 7.63 3.88
C PRO A 60 3.66 6.74 3.06
N ARG A 61 4.19 5.81 2.24
CA ARG A 61 3.40 4.76 1.58
C ARG A 61 2.71 3.88 2.61
N ASP A 62 3.49 3.20 3.43
CA ASP A 62 3.01 2.24 4.44
C ASP A 62 2.05 2.91 5.42
N ALA A 63 2.39 4.14 5.84
CA ALA A 63 1.54 4.97 6.68
C ALA A 63 0.21 5.35 6.00
N GLY A 64 0.21 5.61 4.69
CA GLY A 64 -1.00 5.85 3.92
C GLY A 64 -1.90 4.62 3.82
N ILE A 65 -1.32 3.45 3.51
CA ILE A 65 -2.03 2.16 3.49
C ILE A 65 -2.66 1.88 4.88
N GLY A 66 -1.88 2.03 5.96
CA GLY A 66 -2.34 1.83 7.33
C GLY A 66 -3.40 2.84 7.79
N SER A 67 -3.34 4.08 7.29
CA SER A 67 -4.35 5.10 7.59
C SER A 67 -5.73 4.71 7.06
N GLY A 68 -5.80 4.10 5.86
CA GLY A 68 -7.04 3.54 5.31
C GLY A 68 -7.66 2.48 6.23
N ALA A 69 -6.84 1.58 6.76
CA ALA A 69 -7.26 0.54 7.69
C ALA A 69 -7.90 1.11 8.97
N PHE A 70 -7.28 2.13 9.59
CA PHE A 70 -7.84 2.76 10.79
C PHE A 70 -9.16 3.48 10.51
N MET A 71 -9.24 4.26 9.42
CA MET A 71 -10.45 5.04 9.11
C MET A 71 -11.68 4.15 8.91
N ALA A 72 -11.51 3.02 8.22
CA ALA A 72 -12.58 2.05 8.01
C ALA A 72 -13.07 1.37 9.30
N ALA A 73 -12.25 1.38 10.36
CA ALA A 73 -12.61 0.91 11.69
C ALA A 73 -13.19 2.01 12.60
N GLY A 74 -13.52 3.19 12.05
CA GLY A 74 -14.02 4.34 12.80
C GLY A 74 -12.93 5.15 13.50
N ARG A 75 -11.65 4.90 13.19
CA ARG A 75 -10.48 5.48 13.86
C ARG A 75 -9.81 6.53 12.97
N THR A 76 -10.40 7.72 12.89
CA THR A 76 -9.89 8.80 12.01
C THR A 76 -8.75 9.61 12.63
N ALA A 77 -8.57 9.55 13.95
CA ALA A 77 -7.55 10.32 14.66
C ALA A 77 -6.13 9.92 14.25
N GLU A 78 -5.91 8.64 13.94
CA GLU A 78 -4.65 8.06 13.50
C GLU A 78 -4.26 8.59 12.11
N ALA A 79 -5.20 8.62 11.16
CA ALA A 79 -4.97 9.20 9.83
C ALA A 79 -4.70 10.71 9.88
N GLN A 80 -5.41 11.44 10.75
CA GLN A 80 -5.13 12.87 10.97
C GLN A 80 -3.75 13.10 11.62
N ALA A 81 -3.35 12.24 12.57
CA ALA A 81 -2.04 12.32 13.20
C ALA A 81 -0.92 12.06 12.20
N PHE A 82 -1.10 11.06 11.32
CA PHE A 82 -0.18 10.81 10.21
C PHE A 82 -0.02 12.02 9.29
N LEU A 83 -1.11 12.64 8.82
CA LEU A 83 -1.00 13.81 7.93
C LEU A 83 -0.31 15.00 8.62
N ARG A 84 -0.61 15.25 9.91
CA ARG A 84 0.08 16.31 10.69
C ARG A 84 1.56 16.02 10.87
N TRP A 85 1.92 14.77 11.18
CA TRP A 85 3.32 14.37 11.28
C TRP A 85 4.03 14.54 9.94
N LEU A 86 3.42 14.08 8.84
CA LEU A 86 4.02 14.17 7.50
C LEU A 86 4.19 15.62 7.07
N GLU A 87 3.25 16.51 7.38
CA GLU A 87 3.38 17.94 7.13
C GLU A 87 4.65 18.52 7.78
N ILE A 88 4.89 18.16 9.04
CA ILE A 88 6.07 18.61 9.79
C ILE A 88 7.34 17.97 9.21
N ALA A 89 7.34 16.64 9.04
CA ALA A 89 8.49 15.87 8.59
C ALA A 89 8.95 16.25 7.17
N SER A 90 8.00 16.58 6.30
CA SER A 90 8.25 16.90 4.90
C SER A 90 8.45 18.40 4.62
N ARG A 91 8.41 19.27 5.65
CA ARG A 91 8.45 20.73 5.49
C ARG A 91 9.64 21.25 4.67
N LEU A 92 10.81 20.60 4.78
CA LEU A 92 12.03 20.97 4.05
C LEU A 92 12.21 20.20 2.73
N THR A 93 11.38 19.20 2.47
CA THR A 93 11.49 18.33 1.29
C THR A 93 10.37 18.58 0.28
N LEU A 94 9.23 19.12 0.70
CA LEU A 94 8.11 19.40 -0.20
C LEU A 94 8.52 20.35 -1.35
N PRO A 95 8.04 20.10 -2.58
CA PRO A 95 7.07 19.06 -2.93
C PRO A 95 7.67 17.68 -3.23
N ARG A 96 9.01 17.53 -3.15
CA ARG A 96 9.69 16.26 -3.39
C ARG A 96 9.81 15.46 -2.09
N MET A 97 8.77 14.71 -1.76
CA MET A 97 8.72 13.85 -0.59
C MET A 97 9.87 12.82 -0.60
N LYS A 98 10.43 12.55 0.57
CA LYS A 98 11.38 11.46 0.76
C LYS A 98 10.63 10.15 0.91
N VAL A 99 11.29 9.07 0.51
CA VAL A 99 10.74 7.72 0.62
C VAL A 99 10.48 7.33 2.07
N LEU A 100 11.38 7.70 2.97
CA LEU A 100 11.27 7.42 4.39
C LEU A 100 11.80 8.57 5.24
N TYR A 101 11.22 8.69 6.44
CA TYR A 101 11.58 9.66 7.46
C TYR A 101 11.84 8.97 8.80
N THR A 102 12.67 9.58 9.63
CA THR A 102 12.79 9.21 11.04
C THR A 102 11.47 9.50 11.77
N LEU A 103 11.24 8.82 12.89
CA LEU A 103 9.97 8.94 13.64
C LEU A 103 9.76 10.32 14.25
N ASP A 104 10.83 11.08 14.48
CA ASP A 104 10.83 12.48 14.92
C ASP A 104 10.74 13.49 13.76
N GLY A 105 10.71 13.04 12.51
CA GLY A 105 10.40 13.88 11.35
C GLY A 105 11.60 14.51 10.65
N THR A 106 12.70 13.79 10.51
CA THR A 106 13.83 14.16 9.63
C THR A 106 13.94 13.19 8.46
N PRO A 107 14.55 13.57 7.31
CA PRO A 107 14.81 12.63 6.23
C PRO A 107 15.59 11.39 6.70
N GLY A 108 15.31 10.24 6.07
CA GLY A 108 16.05 9.00 6.30
C GLY A 108 17.56 9.17 6.22
N HIS A 109 18.28 8.35 6.99
CA HIS A 109 19.74 8.35 7.01
C HIS A 109 20.31 7.51 5.89
N ARG A 110 21.55 7.78 5.51
CA ARG A 110 22.31 6.93 4.60
C ARG A 110 22.52 5.55 5.24
N GLU A 111 22.26 4.51 4.46
CA GLU A 111 22.51 3.13 4.85
C GLU A 111 23.97 2.90 5.23
N ARG A 112 24.18 2.07 6.25
CA ARG A 112 25.50 1.59 6.65
C ARG A 112 25.43 0.15 7.12
N GLU A 113 26.49 -0.59 6.86
CA GLU A 113 26.67 -1.93 7.41
C GLU A 113 27.24 -1.82 8.83
N ILE A 114 26.82 -2.75 9.69
CA ILE A 114 27.34 -2.92 11.05
C ILE A 114 28.30 -4.10 11.01
N GLU A 115 29.58 -3.80 11.23
CA GLU A 115 30.64 -4.80 11.29
C GLU A 115 30.73 -5.44 12.69
N GLY A 116 31.36 -6.62 12.77
CA GLY A 116 31.65 -7.28 14.05
C GLY A 116 30.45 -7.94 14.74
N VAL A 117 29.31 -8.07 14.06
CA VAL A 117 28.10 -8.75 14.56
C VAL A 117 27.79 -9.99 13.72
N SER A 118 27.15 -11.00 14.33
CA SER A 118 26.84 -12.27 13.65
C SER A 118 25.62 -12.22 12.74
N GLY A 119 24.74 -11.21 12.90
CA GLY A 119 23.43 -11.19 12.24
C GLY A 119 22.48 -12.29 12.72
N TYR A 120 21.22 -12.21 12.30
CA TYR A 120 20.21 -13.22 12.64
C TYR A 120 20.49 -14.50 11.84
N ARG A 121 20.68 -15.63 12.52
CA ARG A 121 21.00 -16.94 11.90
C ARG A 121 22.16 -16.84 10.87
N ALA A 122 23.19 -16.07 11.20
CA ALA A 122 24.36 -15.82 10.32
C ALA A 122 24.05 -15.08 9.00
N SER A 123 22.90 -14.41 8.91
CA SER A 123 22.53 -13.62 7.73
C SER A 123 23.23 -12.27 7.76
N LEU A 124 23.97 -11.96 6.70
CA LEU A 124 24.80 -10.77 6.56
C LEU A 124 24.54 -10.13 5.18
N PRO A 125 24.75 -8.80 5.06
CA PRO A 125 25.21 -7.89 6.11
C PRO A 125 24.09 -7.49 7.07
N VAL A 126 24.46 -7.03 8.27
CA VAL A 126 23.54 -6.31 9.16
C VAL A 126 23.58 -4.84 8.76
N ARG A 127 22.42 -4.28 8.40
CA ARG A 127 22.27 -2.89 7.95
C ARG A 127 21.55 -2.04 8.99
N ALA A 128 22.02 -0.82 9.13
CA ALA A 128 21.29 0.26 9.78
C ALA A 128 20.96 1.34 8.75
N ALA A 129 19.78 1.95 8.90
CA ALA A 129 19.16 2.78 7.88
C ALA A 129 18.91 2.03 6.57
N ASN A 130 18.43 2.75 5.55
CA ASN A 130 17.96 2.13 4.31
C ASN A 130 18.31 3.01 3.11
N ALA A 131 18.92 2.40 2.08
CA ALA A 131 19.36 3.10 0.87
C ALA A 131 18.21 3.77 0.11
N ALA A 132 16.96 3.33 0.31
CA ALA A 132 15.77 3.95 -0.26
C ALA A 132 15.60 5.42 0.15
N ALA A 133 16.24 5.88 1.24
CA ALA A 133 16.24 7.28 1.66
C ALA A 133 16.73 8.27 0.58
N GLU A 134 17.55 7.80 -0.38
CA GLU A 134 18.07 8.60 -1.49
C GLU A 134 17.23 8.51 -2.77
N GLN A 135 16.28 7.57 -2.82
CA GLN A 135 15.49 7.29 -4.01
C GLN A 135 14.35 8.31 -4.22
N HIS A 136 13.79 8.28 -5.43
CA HIS A 136 12.51 8.88 -5.74
C HIS A 136 11.51 7.78 -6.08
N GLN A 137 10.36 7.84 -5.45
CA GLN A 137 9.25 6.93 -5.66
C GLN A 137 7.98 7.73 -5.90
N LEU A 138 7.34 7.46 -7.04
CA LEU A 138 6.18 8.22 -7.48
C LEU A 138 4.90 7.72 -6.82
N ASP A 139 4.85 6.46 -6.42
CA ASP A 139 3.67 5.83 -5.82
C ASP A 139 3.29 6.44 -4.46
N VAL A 140 4.28 6.84 -3.67
CA VAL A 140 4.10 7.40 -2.31
C VAL A 140 3.10 8.57 -2.31
N TYR A 141 3.10 9.37 -3.38
CA TYR A 141 2.18 10.50 -3.53
C TYR A 141 0.71 10.05 -3.60
N GLY A 142 0.43 8.96 -4.29
CA GLY A 142 -0.91 8.39 -4.39
C GLY A 142 -1.47 8.01 -3.03
N TRP A 143 -0.69 7.28 -2.24
CA TRP A 143 -1.09 6.81 -0.90
C TRP A 143 -1.39 7.96 0.08
N VAL A 144 -0.58 9.02 0.05
CA VAL A 144 -0.77 10.19 0.92
C VAL A 144 -2.00 10.99 0.51
N VAL A 145 -2.17 11.25 -0.79
CA VAL A 145 -3.31 12.05 -1.28
C VAL A 145 -4.62 11.26 -1.14
N ASP A 146 -4.59 9.94 -1.29
CA ASP A 146 -5.74 9.06 -1.05
C ASP A 146 -6.19 9.06 0.42
N THR A 147 -5.24 9.09 1.36
CA THR A 147 -5.56 9.29 2.79
C THR A 147 -6.33 10.60 3.02
N GLY A 148 -5.89 11.69 2.39
CA GLY A 148 -6.60 12.97 2.49
C GLY A 148 -7.99 12.94 1.85
N TRP A 149 -8.16 12.21 0.76
CA TRP A 149 -9.47 12.02 0.13
C TRP A 149 -10.42 11.21 1.01
N HIS A 150 -9.94 10.14 1.65
CA HIS A 150 -10.75 9.37 2.58
C HIS A 150 -11.23 10.20 3.78
N LEU A 151 -10.39 11.05 4.37
CA LEU A 151 -10.83 11.99 5.40
C LEU A 151 -11.91 12.94 4.88
N ALA A 152 -11.68 13.56 3.72
CA ALA A 152 -12.64 14.47 3.11
C ALA A 152 -13.96 13.77 2.70
N SER A 153 -13.91 12.51 2.28
CA SER A 153 -15.10 11.73 1.90
C SER A 153 -15.98 11.44 3.12
N LEU A 154 -15.37 11.22 4.29
CA LEU A 154 -16.03 11.11 5.60
C LEU A 154 -16.55 12.45 6.17
N GLY A 155 -16.37 13.56 5.45
CA GLY A 155 -16.82 14.89 5.88
C GLY A 155 -15.85 15.60 6.83
N LEU A 156 -14.65 15.06 7.04
CA LEU A 156 -13.60 15.72 7.78
C LEU A 156 -12.81 16.62 6.84
N GLU A 157 -13.11 17.92 6.86
CA GLU A 157 -12.38 18.88 6.03
C GLU A 157 -10.90 18.91 6.40
N LEU A 158 -10.05 18.93 5.37
CA LEU A 158 -8.63 19.13 5.54
C LEU A 158 -8.37 20.59 5.92
N ASP A 159 -7.62 20.79 7.00
CA ASP A 159 -7.20 22.13 7.40
C ASP A 159 -6.33 22.81 6.32
N GLY A 160 -6.14 24.12 6.47
CA GLY A 160 -5.36 24.92 5.53
C GLY A 160 -3.96 24.34 5.24
N PRO A 161 -3.17 23.97 6.26
CA PRO A 161 -1.87 23.34 6.07
C PRO A 161 -1.90 21.98 5.36
N SER A 162 -2.76 21.06 5.79
CA SER A 162 -2.91 19.72 5.18
C SER A 162 -3.32 19.83 3.71
N TRP A 163 -4.26 20.73 3.39
CA TRP A 163 -4.64 20.97 2.00
C TRP A 163 -3.49 21.57 1.17
N ARG A 164 -2.70 22.50 1.74
CA ARG A 164 -1.53 23.05 1.03
C ARG A 164 -0.50 21.96 0.71
N MET A 165 -0.26 21.02 1.63
CA MET A 165 0.60 19.87 1.39
C MET A 165 0.05 19.01 0.26
N ILE A 166 -1.21 18.54 0.34
CA ILE A 166 -1.82 17.69 -0.69
C ILE A 166 -1.83 18.37 -2.06
N ARG A 167 -2.19 19.65 -2.12
CA ARG A 167 -2.14 20.44 -3.35
C ARG A 167 -0.73 20.49 -3.93
N SER A 168 0.29 20.67 -3.09
CA SER A 168 1.69 20.72 -3.50
C SER A 168 2.18 19.37 -4.06
N LEU A 169 1.77 18.27 -3.42
CA LEU A 169 2.03 16.91 -3.87
C LEU A 169 1.39 16.63 -5.24
N ALA A 170 0.09 16.95 -5.40
CA ALA A 170 -0.62 16.77 -6.66
C ALA A 170 -0.04 17.65 -7.79
N ASP A 171 0.32 18.90 -7.50
CA ASP A 171 1.00 19.78 -8.44
C ASP A 171 2.35 19.21 -8.90
N PHE A 172 3.09 18.53 -8.02
CA PHE A 172 4.34 17.87 -8.36
C PHE A 172 4.11 16.63 -9.22
N VAL A 173 3.21 15.72 -8.82
CA VAL A 173 2.83 14.55 -9.63
C VAL A 173 2.43 14.97 -11.05
N ALA A 174 1.57 15.99 -11.17
CA ALA A 174 1.13 16.55 -12.44
C ALA A 174 2.27 17.02 -13.37
N ARG A 175 3.47 17.31 -12.82
CA ARG A 175 4.65 17.74 -13.61
C ARG A 175 5.68 16.64 -13.81
N SER A 176 5.68 15.61 -12.98
CA SER A 176 6.78 14.64 -12.92
C SER A 176 6.34 13.19 -13.17
N TRP A 177 5.04 12.90 -13.29
CA TRP A 177 4.55 11.52 -13.41
C TRP A 177 5.16 10.78 -14.61
N SER A 178 5.58 11.48 -15.66
CA SER A 178 6.21 10.91 -16.84
C SER A 178 7.68 10.50 -16.64
N GLN A 179 8.28 10.79 -15.48
CA GLN A 179 9.66 10.37 -15.16
C GLN A 179 9.69 8.92 -14.64
N PRO A 180 10.78 8.17 -14.85
CA PRO A 180 10.98 6.89 -14.19
C PRO A 180 11.28 7.08 -12.70
N ASP A 181 11.01 6.05 -11.91
CA ASP A 181 11.19 6.03 -10.46
C ASP A 181 11.66 4.64 -9.98
N ALA A 182 11.90 4.49 -8.68
CA ALA A 182 12.41 3.24 -8.09
C ALA A 182 11.32 2.16 -7.86
N GLY A 183 10.05 2.47 -8.14
CA GLY A 183 8.95 1.55 -7.88
C GLY A 183 8.68 1.34 -6.39
N ILE A 184 7.70 0.47 -6.09
CA ILE A 184 7.26 0.18 -4.72
C ILE A 184 8.27 -0.70 -3.95
N TRP A 185 9.06 -1.50 -4.66
CA TRP A 185 10.03 -2.45 -4.08
C TRP A 185 11.43 -1.89 -3.89
N GLU A 186 11.64 -0.60 -4.22
CA GLU A 186 12.88 0.12 -3.88
C GLU A 186 14.15 -0.53 -4.45
N GLU A 187 14.01 -1.25 -5.57
CA GLU A 187 15.09 -2.01 -6.20
C GLU A 187 16.31 -1.12 -6.43
N ARG A 188 17.51 -1.65 -6.16
CA ARG A 188 18.78 -0.91 -6.25
C ARG A 188 19.25 -0.65 -7.69
N GLY A 189 18.38 -0.90 -8.68
CA GLY A 189 18.63 -0.76 -10.10
C GLY A 189 18.37 0.64 -10.66
N GLN A 190 18.47 0.76 -11.99
CA GLN A 190 18.10 2.00 -12.66
C GLN A 190 16.58 2.24 -12.57
N PRO A 191 16.13 3.48 -12.33
CA PRO A 191 14.71 3.81 -12.32
C PRO A 191 14.00 3.38 -13.61
N ARG A 192 12.77 2.87 -13.48
CA ARG A 192 11.93 2.44 -14.61
C ARG A 192 10.56 3.11 -14.57
N HIS A 193 9.80 2.96 -15.65
CA HIS A 193 8.39 3.36 -15.66
C HIS A 193 7.54 2.19 -15.13
N HIS A 194 7.51 2.02 -13.81
CA HIS A 194 6.70 0.99 -13.17
C HIS A 194 5.21 1.29 -13.35
N VAL A 195 4.43 0.28 -13.75
CA VAL A 195 2.98 0.46 -13.95
C VAL A 195 2.31 0.84 -12.64
N SER A 196 2.66 0.18 -11.53
CA SER A 196 2.13 0.48 -10.19
C SER A 196 2.39 1.94 -9.76
N SER A 197 3.58 2.48 -10.06
CA SER A 197 3.87 3.91 -9.83
C SER A 197 2.96 4.84 -10.64
N LYS A 198 2.63 4.48 -11.89
CA LYS A 198 1.70 5.28 -12.72
C LYS A 198 0.24 5.13 -12.26
N LEU A 199 -0.16 3.95 -11.79
CA LEU A 199 -1.47 3.75 -11.15
C LEU A 199 -1.63 4.68 -9.94
N MET A 200 -0.61 4.78 -9.08
CA MET A 200 -0.67 5.65 -7.91
C MET A 200 -0.53 7.14 -8.25
N ALA A 201 0.15 7.50 -9.34
CA ALA A 201 0.10 8.86 -9.88
C ALA A 201 -1.30 9.23 -10.36
N PHE A 202 -2.00 8.30 -11.03
CA PHE A 202 -3.40 8.48 -11.42
C PHE A 202 -4.30 8.72 -10.20
N VAL A 203 -4.16 7.89 -9.15
CA VAL A 203 -4.89 8.03 -7.89
C VAL A 203 -4.61 9.39 -7.27
N ALA A 204 -3.35 9.83 -7.16
CA ALA A 204 -3.01 11.14 -6.58
C ALA A 204 -3.76 12.30 -7.27
N LEU A 205 -3.76 12.31 -8.60
CA LEU A 205 -4.40 13.36 -9.40
C LEU A 205 -5.93 13.29 -9.33
N ASP A 206 -6.49 12.08 -9.33
CA ASP A 206 -7.92 11.84 -9.12
C ASP A 206 -8.39 12.40 -7.78
N ARG A 207 -7.75 11.94 -6.69
CA ARG A 207 -8.13 12.27 -5.31
C ARG A 207 -8.00 13.76 -5.04
N ALA A 208 -6.91 14.39 -5.47
CA ALA A 208 -6.74 15.84 -5.35
C ALA A 208 -7.84 16.62 -6.09
N THR A 209 -8.21 16.18 -7.29
CA THR A 209 -9.30 16.78 -8.08
C THR A 209 -10.64 16.67 -7.34
N ARG A 210 -10.94 15.50 -6.76
CA ARG A 210 -12.17 15.29 -5.99
C ARG A 210 -12.23 16.15 -4.73
N ILE A 211 -11.13 16.26 -3.98
CA ILE A 211 -11.04 17.14 -2.79
C ILE A 211 -11.28 18.60 -3.18
N ALA A 212 -10.61 19.09 -4.23
CA ALA A 212 -10.76 20.47 -4.72
C ALA A 212 -12.21 20.79 -5.14
N ARG A 213 -12.84 19.89 -5.90
CA ARG A 213 -14.25 20.04 -6.30
C ARG A 213 -15.21 20.00 -5.13
N LYS A 214 -15.05 19.05 -4.20
CA LYS A 214 -15.90 18.91 -3.01
C LYS A 214 -15.84 20.14 -2.11
N SER A 215 -14.65 20.73 -1.97
CA SER A 215 -14.42 21.92 -1.15
C SER A 215 -14.72 23.25 -1.86
N GLY A 216 -14.95 23.23 -3.18
CA GLY A 216 -15.11 24.46 -3.99
C GLY A 216 -13.83 25.28 -4.14
N ARG A 217 -12.65 24.71 -3.83
CA ARG A 217 -11.35 25.40 -3.82
C ARG A 217 -10.48 24.96 -4.98
N ASP A 218 -9.56 25.83 -5.40
CA ASP A 218 -8.51 25.51 -6.39
C ASP A 218 -9.05 24.89 -7.71
N LEU A 219 -10.24 25.28 -8.17
CA LEU A 219 -10.93 24.65 -9.32
C LEU A 219 -10.11 24.69 -10.63
N GLN A 220 -9.28 25.73 -10.81
CA GLN A 220 -8.36 25.82 -11.94
C GLN A 220 -7.25 24.75 -11.87
N ARG A 221 -6.72 24.47 -10.67
CA ARG A 221 -5.79 23.35 -10.47
C ARG A 221 -6.48 22.02 -10.66
N ALA A 222 -7.72 21.86 -10.16
CA ALA A 222 -8.51 20.65 -10.37
C ALA A 222 -8.70 20.33 -11.86
N ALA A 223 -8.94 21.35 -12.70
CA ALA A 223 -9.00 21.15 -14.15
C ALA A 223 -7.66 20.72 -14.76
N LYS A 224 -6.53 21.20 -14.23
CA LYS A 224 -5.19 20.75 -14.64
C LYS A 224 -4.92 19.30 -14.23
N TRP A 225 -5.15 18.97 -12.96
CA TRP A 225 -4.96 17.61 -12.46
C TRP A 225 -5.83 16.59 -13.19
N GLU A 226 -7.07 16.95 -13.54
CA GLU A 226 -7.91 16.08 -14.38
C GLU A 226 -7.28 15.83 -15.76
N ARG A 227 -6.73 16.85 -16.43
CA ARG A 227 -6.05 16.64 -17.73
C ARG A 227 -4.86 15.69 -17.61
N GLU A 228 -4.03 15.88 -16.59
CA GLU A 228 -2.87 15.01 -16.34
C GLU A 228 -3.32 13.59 -15.95
N ARG A 229 -4.37 13.45 -15.14
CA ARG A 229 -4.98 12.16 -14.80
C ARG A 229 -5.38 11.38 -16.05
N GLN A 230 -6.01 12.06 -17.00
CA GLN A 230 -6.42 11.48 -18.28
C GLN A 230 -5.21 11.11 -19.16
N ALA A 231 -4.13 11.90 -19.10
CA ALA A 231 -2.89 11.57 -19.79
C ALA A 231 -2.21 10.32 -19.20
N VAL A 232 -2.13 10.21 -17.88
CA VAL A 232 -1.63 9.00 -17.19
C VAL A 232 -2.44 7.78 -17.59
N ARG A 233 -3.79 7.86 -17.58
CA ARG A 233 -4.65 6.73 -17.98
C ARG A 233 -4.33 6.23 -19.39
N ARG A 234 -4.29 7.14 -20.37
CA ARG A 234 -3.96 6.79 -21.75
C ARG A 234 -2.58 6.12 -21.84
N GLU A 235 -1.58 6.69 -21.18
CA GLU A 235 -0.23 6.15 -21.25
C GLU A 235 -0.11 4.76 -20.60
N VAL A 236 -0.77 4.52 -19.47
CA VAL A 236 -0.79 3.20 -18.83
C VAL A 236 -1.49 2.18 -19.73
N HIS A 237 -2.61 2.55 -20.35
CA HIS A 237 -3.34 1.68 -21.27
C HIS A 237 -2.55 1.32 -22.53
N GLU A 238 -1.77 2.26 -23.05
CA GLU A 238 -0.98 2.10 -24.27
C GLU A 238 0.35 1.37 -24.03
N ARG A 239 1.03 1.67 -22.91
CA ARG A 239 2.42 1.23 -22.67
C ARG A 239 2.57 0.22 -21.55
N GLY A 240 1.60 0.14 -20.64
CA GLY A 240 1.62 -0.79 -19.51
C GLY A 240 0.92 -2.12 -19.79
N TRP A 241 0.09 -2.19 -20.84
CA TRP A 241 -0.66 -3.39 -21.19
C TRP A 241 0.12 -4.28 -22.17
N SER A 242 0.21 -5.58 -21.88
CA SER A 242 0.74 -6.59 -22.81
C SER A 242 -0.38 -7.47 -23.32
N SER A 243 -0.63 -7.44 -24.63
CA SER A 243 -1.54 -8.39 -25.28
C SER A 243 -1.00 -9.82 -25.27
N THR A 244 0.32 -10.00 -25.28
CA THR A 244 0.97 -11.32 -25.20
C THR A 244 0.75 -11.98 -23.85
N LEU A 245 0.93 -11.23 -22.75
CA LEU A 245 0.68 -11.75 -21.40
C LEU A 245 -0.80 -11.71 -21.03
N ASN A 246 -1.62 -10.97 -21.79
CA ASN A 246 -3.00 -10.63 -21.47
C ASN A 246 -3.13 -10.01 -20.07
N SER A 247 -2.18 -9.14 -19.72
CA SER A 247 -2.02 -8.56 -18.38
C SER A 247 -1.29 -7.23 -18.50
N TYR A 248 -1.42 -6.39 -17.47
CA TYR A 248 -0.40 -5.36 -17.23
C TYR A 248 0.98 -5.97 -16.98
N THR A 249 2.03 -5.21 -17.23
CA THR A 249 3.43 -5.60 -17.01
C THR A 249 4.05 -4.82 -15.87
N ALA A 250 5.10 -5.36 -15.23
CA ALA A 250 5.79 -4.72 -14.11
C ALA A 250 6.25 -3.28 -14.43
N SER A 251 6.77 -3.09 -15.64
CA SER A 251 7.22 -1.79 -16.15
C SER A 251 7.04 -1.67 -17.67
N TYR A 252 6.95 -0.44 -18.17
CA TYR A 252 6.76 -0.21 -19.61
C TYR A 252 7.86 -0.86 -20.45
N GLY A 253 7.45 -1.64 -21.45
CA GLY A 253 8.35 -2.37 -22.34
C GLY A 253 8.95 -3.65 -21.76
N SER A 254 8.61 -4.04 -20.53
CA SER A 254 8.97 -5.35 -19.96
C SER A 254 7.91 -6.42 -20.30
N GLU A 255 8.30 -7.69 -20.27
CA GLU A 255 7.39 -8.84 -20.28
C GLU A 255 7.27 -9.51 -18.89
N ASP A 256 7.72 -8.81 -17.85
CA ASP A 256 7.72 -9.30 -16.48
C ASP A 256 6.38 -8.98 -15.79
N LEU A 257 6.00 -9.84 -14.84
CA LEU A 257 4.88 -9.59 -13.94
C LEU A 257 5.40 -9.16 -12.57
N ASP A 258 4.54 -8.43 -11.86
CA ASP A 258 4.78 -7.95 -10.51
C ASP A 258 3.46 -8.01 -9.72
N ALA A 259 3.49 -8.42 -8.46
CA ALA A 259 2.30 -8.52 -7.64
C ALA A 259 1.65 -7.15 -7.34
N SER A 260 2.40 -6.05 -7.43
CA SER A 260 1.87 -4.68 -7.32
C SER A 260 0.90 -4.31 -8.46
N LEU A 261 0.81 -5.11 -9.51
CA LEU A 261 -0.22 -4.95 -10.54
C LEU A 261 -1.63 -5.20 -10.03
N LEU A 262 -1.79 -5.93 -8.92
CA LEU A 262 -3.08 -6.11 -8.23
C LEU A 262 -3.68 -4.77 -7.77
N LEU A 263 -2.85 -3.74 -7.56
CA LEU A 263 -3.29 -2.39 -7.24
C LEU A 263 -4.14 -1.75 -8.35
N VAL A 264 -4.18 -2.32 -9.57
CA VAL A 264 -5.10 -1.85 -10.62
C VAL A 264 -6.56 -1.94 -10.17
N ALA A 265 -6.91 -2.97 -9.40
CA ALA A 265 -8.26 -3.20 -8.88
C ALA A 265 -8.74 -2.13 -7.89
N MET A 266 -7.82 -1.41 -7.23
CA MET A 266 -8.15 -0.33 -6.30
C MET A 266 -8.00 1.07 -6.91
N SER A 267 -7.38 1.18 -8.09
CA SER A 267 -6.98 2.47 -8.67
C SER A 267 -8.12 3.26 -9.33
N GLU A 268 -9.24 2.60 -9.68
CA GLU A 268 -10.31 3.14 -10.55
C GLU A 268 -9.82 3.53 -11.97
N LEU A 269 -8.61 3.12 -12.35
CA LEU A 269 -8.05 3.43 -13.67
C LEU A 269 -8.78 2.66 -14.78
N ASP A 270 -9.14 1.41 -14.50
CA ASP A 270 -9.69 0.43 -15.45
C ASP A 270 -11.15 0.03 -15.17
N ASP A 271 -11.92 0.88 -14.48
CA ASP A 271 -13.34 0.59 -14.24
C ASP A 271 -14.14 0.41 -15.56
N GLU A 272 -13.67 1.00 -16.66
CA GLU A 272 -14.23 0.84 -18.01
C GLU A 272 -13.73 -0.44 -18.74
N HIS A 273 -12.71 -1.12 -18.20
CA HIS A 273 -12.11 -2.33 -18.76
C HIS A 273 -11.95 -3.45 -17.69
N PRO A 274 -13.06 -3.91 -17.07
CA PRO A 274 -13.00 -4.88 -15.97
C PRO A 274 -12.34 -6.20 -16.34
N GLU A 275 -12.37 -6.59 -17.63
CA GLU A 275 -11.69 -7.79 -18.11
C GLU A 275 -10.15 -7.70 -18.00
N ARG A 276 -9.55 -6.51 -18.21
CA ARG A 276 -8.10 -6.32 -18.03
C ARG A 276 -7.67 -6.53 -16.58
N ILE A 277 -8.50 -6.10 -15.64
CA ILE A 277 -8.26 -6.30 -14.20
C ILE A 277 -8.30 -7.80 -13.89
N LYS A 278 -9.36 -8.50 -14.33
CA LYS A 278 -9.52 -9.94 -14.09
C LYS A 278 -8.36 -10.76 -14.64
N THR A 279 -7.97 -10.52 -15.90
CA THR A 279 -6.89 -11.30 -16.52
C THR A 279 -5.52 -10.96 -15.92
N THR A 280 -5.32 -9.74 -15.44
CA THR A 280 -4.12 -9.36 -14.65
C THR A 280 -4.08 -10.12 -13.32
N ILE A 281 -5.22 -10.20 -12.60
CA ILE A 281 -5.33 -10.99 -11.36
C ILE A 281 -5.00 -12.46 -11.61
N ASP A 282 -5.57 -13.05 -12.67
CA ASP A 282 -5.32 -14.44 -13.03
C ASP A 282 -3.85 -14.68 -13.39
N ALA A 283 -3.25 -13.80 -14.19
CA ALA A 283 -1.85 -13.90 -14.58
C ALA A 283 -0.90 -13.78 -13.38
N VAL A 284 -1.14 -12.83 -12.46
CA VAL A 284 -0.35 -12.69 -11.23
C VAL A 284 -0.49 -13.93 -10.35
N ARG A 285 -1.72 -14.41 -10.12
CA ARG A 285 -1.97 -15.58 -9.28
C ARG A 285 -1.33 -16.85 -9.83
N GLU A 286 -1.42 -17.07 -11.14
CA GLU A 286 -0.88 -18.25 -11.80
C GLU A 286 0.65 -18.24 -11.80
N ARG A 287 1.27 -17.09 -12.11
CA ARG A 287 2.71 -17.04 -12.40
C ARG A 287 3.57 -16.62 -11.22
N LEU A 288 3.03 -15.89 -10.24
CA LEU A 288 3.73 -15.49 -9.03
C LEU A 288 3.30 -16.30 -7.80
N GLY A 289 2.48 -17.34 -7.99
CA GLY A 289 2.09 -18.28 -6.94
C GLY A 289 3.27 -18.97 -6.28
N ALA A 290 3.33 -18.90 -4.96
CA ALA A 290 4.37 -19.55 -4.15
C ALA A 290 3.90 -20.87 -3.51
N GLY A 291 2.66 -21.29 -3.80
CA GLY A 291 2.00 -22.43 -3.16
C GLY A 291 0.92 -21.98 -2.17
N GLY A 292 -0.22 -22.67 -2.16
CA GLY A 292 -1.39 -22.22 -1.40
C GLY A 292 -1.86 -20.84 -1.87
N VAL A 293 -2.13 -19.95 -0.93
CA VAL A 293 -2.52 -18.54 -1.20
C VAL A 293 -1.33 -17.59 -1.41
N LEU A 294 -0.10 -18.03 -1.10
CA LEU A 294 1.08 -17.17 -1.06
C LEU A 294 1.49 -16.67 -2.46
N LEU A 295 1.97 -15.43 -2.51
CA LEU A 295 2.51 -14.79 -3.73
C LEU A 295 3.92 -14.23 -3.50
N TYR A 296 4.81 -14.42 -4.48
CA TYR A 296 6.06 -13.66 -4.58
C TYR A 296 5.80 -12.24 -5.08
N ARG A 297 6.69 -11.28 -4.77
CA ARG A 297 6.64 -9.91 -5.34
C ARG A 297 6.79 -9.95 -6.85
N TYR A 298 7.81 -10.69 -7.30
CA TYR A 298 8.17 -10.95 -8.70
C TYR A 298 8.98 -12.26 -8.74
N LEU A 299 9.24 -12.79 -9.94
CA LEU A 299 10.16 -13.92 -10.12
C LEU A 299 11.31 -13.50 -11.03
N PRO A 300 12.57 -13.78 -10.66
CA PRO A 300 13.71 -13.56 -11.55
C PRO A 300 13.61 -14.43 -12.81
N SER A 301 13.73 -13.80 -13.98
CA SER A 301 13.91 -14.48 -15.26
C SER A 301 15.40 -14.79 -15.49
N PRO A 302 15.80 -15.95 -16.07
CA PRO A 302 15.01 -17.06 -16.61
C PRO A 302 14.90 -18.30 -15.69
N ASP A 303 15.60 -18.34 -14.55
CA ASP A 303 15.69 -19.55 -13.72
C ASP A 303 14.48 -19.78 -12.82
N ARG A 304 13.58 -18.79 -12.70
CA ARG A 304 12.33 -18.83 -11.90
C ARG A 304 12.52 -19.27 -10.44
N ARG A 305 13.72 -19.11 -9.88
CA ARG A 305 13.99 -19.41 -8.47
C ARG A 305 13.77 -18.14 -7.65
N PRO A 306 12.95 -18.19 -6.60
CA PRO A 306 12.77 -17.05 -5.72
C PRO A 306 14.09 -16.77 -4.98
N GLU A 307 14.44 -15.50 -4.87
CA GLU A 307 15.61 -15.06 -4.09
C GLU A 307 15.25 -14.74 -2.63
N GLU A 308 13.95 -14.78 -2.31
CA GLU A 308 13.28 -14.30 -1.11
C GLU A 308 12.05 -15.16 -0.78
N GLY A 309 11.38 -14.89 0.34
CA GLY A 309 10.12 -15.52 0.70
C GLY A 309 8.92 -14.98 -0.08
N ALA A 310 7.75 -15.57 0.15
CA ALA A 310 6.50 -15.01 -0.38
C ALA A 310 6.06 -13.81 0.46
N PHE A 311 5.66 -12.73 -0.21
CA PHE A 311 5.35 -11.45 0.44
C PHE A 311 3.91 -11.43 0.93
N LEU A 312 3.73 -11.28 2.24
CA LEU A 312 2.41 -11.43 2.87
C LEU A 312 1.45 -10.32 2.44
N ALA A 313 1.93 -9.09 2.23
CA ALA A 313 1.06 -8.02 1.74
C ALA A 313 0.51 -8.32 0.33
N CYS A 314 1.30 -8.93 -0.56
CA CYS A 314 0.86 -9.32 -1.92
C CYS A 314 -0.26 -10.36 -1.87
N THR A 315 -0.16 -11.30 -0.93
CA THR A 315 -1.21 -12.29 -0.65
C THR A 315 -2.54 -11.61 -0.31
N PHE A 316 -2.51 -10.59 0.55
CA PHE A 316 -3.73 -9.83 0.89
C PHE A 316 -4.18 -8.88 -0.23
N TRP A 317 -3.28 -8.36 -1.05
CA TRP A 317 -3.66 -7.62 -2.26
C TRP A 317 -4.40 -8.49 -3.27
N LEU A 318 -4.07 -9.79 -3.36
CA LEU A 318 -4.82 -10.74 -4.18
C LEU A 318 -6.25 -10.89 -3.65
N VAL A 319 -6.41 -11.07 -2.34
CA VAL A 319 -7.73 -11.14 -1.70
C VAL A 319 -8.55 -9.88 -1.95
N ASP A 320 -7.93 -8.70 -1.77
CA ASP A 320 -8.56 -7.39 -2.03
C ASP A 320 -9.03 -7.28 -3.49
N ALA A 321 -8.15 -7.62 -4.44
CA ALA A 321 -8.45 -7.57 -5.87
C ALA A 321 -9.58 -8.54 -6.27
N LEU A 322 -9.55 -9.79 -5.77
CA LEU A 322 -10.61 -10.78 -5.98
C LEU A 322 -11.97 -10.26 -5.49
N ALA A 323 -12.01 -9.70 -4.27
CA ALA A 323 -13.23 -9.16 -3.69
C ALA A 323 -13.79 -7.98 -4.50
N ARG A 324 -12.93 -7.04 -4.91
CA ARG A 324 -13.32 -5.87 -5.75
C ARG A 324 -13.84 -6.28 -7.12
N CYS A 325 -13.32 -7.35 -7.69
CA CYS A 325 -13.80 -7.91 -8.96
C CYS A 325 -15.04 -8.80 -8.82
N GLY A 326 -15.63 -8.90 -7.62
CA GLY A 326 -16.83 -9.69 -7.37
C GLY A 326 -16.61 -11.20 -7.25
N ARG A 327 -15.35 -11.66 -7.21
CA ARG A 327 -14.97 -13.07 -6.99
C ARG A 327 -14.94 -13.37 -5.49
N ILE A 328 -16.09 -13.16 -4.83
CA ILE A 328 -16.21 -13.14 -3.36
C ILE A 328 -15.83 -14.48 -2.74
N ASP A 329 -16.30 -15.59 -3.30
CA ASP A 329 -16.04 -16.93 -2.75
C ASP A 329 -14.54 -17.25 -2.76
N GLU A 330 -13.84 -16.90 -3.85
CA GLU A 330 -12.38 -17.05 -3.94
C GLU A 330 -11.65 -16.12 -2.97
N ALA A 331 -12.12 -14.89 -2.79
CA ALA A 331 -11.56 -13.95 -1.83
C ALA A 331 -11.72 -14.46 -0.40
N GLU A 332 -12.88 -14.99 -0.02
CA GLU A 332 -13.12 -15.53 1.32
C GLU A 332 -12.28 -16.78 1.60
N GLN A 333 -12.13 -17.66 0.60
CA GLN A 333 -11.27 -18.84 0.72
C GLN A 333 -9.79 -18.43 0.90
N ALA A 334 -9.29 -17.54 0.05
CA ALA A 334 -7.93 -17.02 0.14
C ALA A 334 -7.69 -16.28 1.46
N MET A 335 -8.65 -15.48 1.92
CA MET A 335 -8.56 -14.77 3.20
C MET A 335 -8.51 -15.73 4.40
N ALA A 336 -9.31 -16.79 4.39
CA ALA A 336 -9.33 -17.78 5.46
C ALA A 336 -7.97 -18.50 5.59
N GLU A 337 -7.35 -18.85 4.46
CA GLU A 337 -6.01 -19.42 4.42
C GLU A 337 -4.96 -18.41 4.90
N ALA A 338 -4.97 -17.19 4.36
CA ALA A 338 -3.99 -16.15 4.66
C ALA A 338 -4.02 -15.68 6.13
N VAL A 339 -5.20 -15.59 6.75
CA VAL A 339 -5.34 -15.26 8.17
C VAL A 339 -4.72 -16.33 9.06
N GLY A 340 -4.78 -17.60 8.64
CA GLY A 340 -4.18 -18.73 9.36
C GLY A 340 -2.65 -18.65 9.47
N LEU A 341 -1.99 -17.89 8.58
CA LEU A 341 -0.54 -17.74 8.55
C LEU A 341 0.03 -17.00 9.76
N GLY A 342 -0.75 -16.14 10.42
CA GLY A 342 -0.26 -15.31 11.54
C GLY A 342 0.01 -16.05 12.85
N GLY A 343 -0.19 -17.37 12.89
CA GLY A 343 -0.02 -18.21 14.08
C GLY A 343 -0.91 -17.82 15.26
N GLU A 344 -0.57 -18.27 16.46
CA GLU A 344 -1.37 -18.05 17.69
C GLU A 344 -1.53 -16.56 18.05
N LEU A 345 -0.55 -15.73 17.70
CA LEU A 345 -0.56 -14.30 17.99
C LEU A 345 -1.30 -13.49 16.93
N GLY A 346 -1.53 -14.06 15.74
CA GLY A 346 -2.07 -13.37 14.58
C GLY A 346 -1.18 -12.22 14.10
N LEU A 347 0.14 -12.37 14.23
CA LEU A 347 1.14 -11.36 13.82
C LEU A 347 1.78 -11.78 12.50
N LEU A 348 1.93 -10.83 11.58
CA LEU A 348 2.41 -11.06 10.23
C LEU A 348 3.77 -10.40 10.03
N ALA A 349 4.68 -11.12 9.41
CA ALA A 349 5.95 -10.58 8.96
C ALA A 349 5.80 -9.84 7.62
N GLU A 350 6.95 -9.46 7.08
CA GLU A 350 7.13 -9.07 5.69
C GLU A 350 6.87 -10.24 4.75
N GLU A 351 7.55 -11.35 4.99
CA GLU A 351 7.55 -12.51 4.11
C GLU A 351 7.34 -13.81 4.88
N MET A 352 7.08 -14.88 4.13
CA MET A 352 7.02 -16.23 4.64
C MET A 352 7.76 -17.17 3.69
N ASP A 353 8.59 -18.06 4.25
CA ASP A 353 9.17 -19.17 3.50
C ASP A 353 8.04 -20.14 3.10
N PRO A 354 7.76 -20.34 1.79
CA PRO A 354 6.62 -21.15 1.37
C PRO A 354 6.81 -22.65 1.63
N SER A 355 8.05 -23.11 1.84
CA SER A 355 8.37 -24.53 2.04
C SER A 355 8.25 -24.96 3.50
N SER A 356 8.60 -24.06 4.42
CA SER A 356 8.66 -24.33 5.87
C SER A 356 7.57 -23.61 6.67
N GLY A 357 6.97 -22.56 6.12
CA GLY A 357 6.05 -21.67 6.83
C GLY A 357 6.72 -20.72 7.81
N GLU A 358 8.07 -20.62 7.80
CA GLU A 358 8.79 -19.69 8.66
C GLU A 358 8.53 -18.23 8.24
N MET A 359 8.28 -17.36 9.22
CA MET A 359 8.17 -15.92 9.01
C MET A 359 9.56 -15.32 8.73
N LEU A 360 9.69 -14.59 7.61
CA LEU A 360 10.91 -13.98 7.12
C LEU A 360 10.79 -12.45 7.02
N GLY A 361 11.93 -11.78 6.91
CA GLY A 361 12.01 -10.33 6.86
C GLY A 361 11.54 -9.67 8.17
N ASN A 362 11.15 -8.40 8.08
CA ASN A 362 10.82 -7.60 9.25
C ASN A 362 9.51 -8.04 9.95
N TYR A 363 9.47 -7.97 11.29
CA TYR A 363 8.38 -8.55 12.08
C TYR A 363 8.01 -7.77 13.36
N PRO A 364 6.71 -7.55 13.65
CA PRO A 364 5.59 -7.60 12.71
C PRO A 364 5.68 -6.43 11.71
N GLN A 365 5.20 -6.62 10.49
CA GLN A 365 5.26 -5.60 9.44
C GLN A 365 3.92 -4.86 9.30
N ALA A 366 3.97 -3.53 9.26
CA ALA A 366 2.79 -2.68 9.13
C ALA A 366 2.08 -2.88 7.78
N MET A 367 2.82 -3.04 6.69
CA MET A 367 2.23 -3.21 5.36
C MET A 367 1.38 -4.49 5.28
N SER A 368 1.89 -5.65 5.71
CA SER A 368 1.13 -6.90 5.78
C SER A 368 -0.15 -6.80 6.62
N HIS A 369 -0.07 -6.20 7.81
CA HIS A 369 -1.24 -5.99 8.65
C HIS A 369 -2.26 -5.02 8.04
N SER A 370 -1.80 -3.97 7.36
CA SER A 370 -2.68 -3.01 6.69
C SER A 370 -3.38 -3.64 5.48
N ALA A 371 -2.66 -4.44 4.70
CA ALA A 371 -3.20 -5.16 3.56
C ALA A 371 -4.29 -6.17 3.98
N LEU A 372 -4.09 -6.89 5.10
CA LEU A 372 -5.12 -7.76 5.68
C LEU A 372 -6.42 -7.00 5.98
N VAL A 373 -6.32 -5.83 6.63
CA VAL A 373 -7.51 -5.04 6.97
C VAL A 373 -8.20 -4.55 5.69
N ALA A 374 -7.44 -4.05 4.71
CA ALA A 374 -7.99 -3.63 3.42
C ALA A 374 -8.74 -4.76 2.70
N ALA A 375 -8.16 -5.96 2.67
CA ALA A 375 -8.78 -7.15 2.09
C ALA A 375 -10.11 -7.52 2.77
N ALA A 376 -10.14 -7.53 4.10
CA ALA A 376 -11.36 -7.82 4.87
C ALA A 376 -12.48 -6.81 4.60
N LEU A 377 -12.12 -5.53 4.45
CA LEU A 377 -13.05 -4.46 4.12
C LEU A 377 -13.61 -4.59 2.70
N SER A 378 -12.77 -4.98 1.74
CA SER A 378 -13.22 -5.24 0.38
C SER A 378 -14.18 -6.42 0.31
N ILE A 379 -13.94 -7.49 1.07
CA ILE A 379 -14.90 -8.60 1.21
C ILE A 379 -16.22 -8.10 1.82
N GLU A 380 -16.17 -7.29 2.88
CA GLU A 380 -17.38 -6.72 3.48
C GLU A 380 -18.19 -5.88 2.47
N ALA A 381 -17.51 -4.98 1.76
CA ALA A 381 -18.14 -4.11 0.76
C ALA A 381 -18.74 -4.92 -0.40
N ALA A 382 -18.03 -5.95 -0.89
CA ALA A 382 -18.52 -6.83 -1.93
C ALA A 382 -19.78 -7.61 -1.48
N LYS A 383 -19.78 -8.12 -0.24
CA LYS A 383 -20.95 -8.82 0.34
C LYS A 383 -22.14 -7.89 0.55
N ALA A 384 -21.91 -6.65 0.97
CA ALA A 384 -22.96 -5.65 1.10
C ALA A 384 -23.59 -5.30 -0.25
N SER A 385 -22.79 -5.31 -1.32
CA SER A 385 -23.23 -5.01 -2.69
C SER A 385 -23.98 -6.20 -3.32
N GLY A 386 -23.52 -7.44 -3.09
CA GLY A 386 -24.18 -8.67 -3.55
C GLY A 386 -25.49 -9.01 -2.82
N ARG A 387 -25.71 -8.47 -1.60
CA ARG A 387 -26.94 -8.67 -0.81
C ARG A 387 -28.15 -7.82 -1.25
N ARG A 388 -28.10 -7.13 -2.40
CA ARG A 388 -29.25 -6.36 -2.91
C ARG A 388 -29.93 -6.98 -4.14
N PRO A 389 -30.95 -7.84 -3.93
CA PRO A 389 -32.20 -7.76 -4.65
C PRO A 389 -33.15 -6.84 -3.87
N GLY A 390 -33.24 -5.56 -4.28
CA GLY A 390 -34.30 -4.65 -3.87
C GLY A 390 -34.32 -4.15 -2.41
N SER A 391 -33.54 -3.11 -2.09
CA SER A 391 -34.09 -2.00 -1.27
C SER A 391 -33.21 -0.74 -1.37
N ARG A 392 -33.81 0.33 -1.90
CA ARG A 392 -33.35 1.70 -1.67
C ARG A 392 -33.54 1.98 -0.18
N ARG A 393 -32.45 1.97 0.58
CA ARG A 393 -32.45 2.43 1.96
C ARG A 393 -32.52 3.97 1.90
N LYS A 394 -33.70 4.54 2.15
CA LYS A 394 -33.85 5.99 2.37
C LYS A 394 -32.98 6.40 3.57
N PRO A 395 -32.31 7.56 3.54
CA PRO A 395 -31.57 8.07 4.69
C PRO A 395 -32.54 8.28 5.86
N ARG A 396 -32.16 7.78 7.04
CA ARG A 396 -32.84 8.08 8.30
C ARG A 396 -32.65 9.58 8.57
N ALA A 397 -33.75 10.32 8.69
CA ALA A 397 -33.74 11.67 9.22
C ALA A 397 -33.25 11.63 10.69
N PRO A 398 -32.53 12.66 11.16
CA PRO A 398 -32.13 12.77 12.56
C PRO A 398 -33.36 12.87 13.45
N ALA A 399 -33.34 12.16 14.58
CA ALA A 399 -34.35 12.30 15.62
C ALA A 399 -34.29 13.72 16.19
N ALA A 400 -35.47 14.30 16.41
CA ALA A 400 -35.69 15.60 17.04
C ALA A 400 -35.34 15.58 18.54
#